data_AF-A0A5D4RUS6-F1
#
_entry.id   AF-A0A5D4RUS6-F1
#
_cell.length_a   1.000
_cell.length_b   1.000
_cell.length_c   1.000
_cell.angle_alpha   90.00
_cell.angle_beta   90.00
_cell.angle_gamma   90.00
#
_symmetry.space_group_name_H-M   'P 1'
#
loop_
_entity.id
_entity.type
_entity.pdbx_description
1 polymer ?
#
loop_
_entity_poly.entity_id
_entity_poly.type
_entity_poly.pdbx_seq_one_letter_code
_entity_poly.pdbx_strand_id
1 'polypeptide(L)'
;MNPRTDREDDVEIEQTKNLTRIGCLLAVVIPILLLPFIIGWLFFRTGETTLEVSSSPHDVHTIEVVKVDEFPDPVVDIRYGDQVITKTKIPDEIKIHWDDDEHATVIFTKGDRKQTIPITFD
;
A
#
# COMPACT_ATOMS: atom_id res chain seq x y z
N MET A 1 22.08 15.32 62.52
CA MET A 1 20.94 15.38 61.59
C MET A 1 20.67 16.81 61.22
N ASN A 2 20.84 17.20 59.95
CA ASN A 2 20.52 18.53 59.46
C ASN A 2 19.15 18.46 58.74
N PRO A 3 18.07 19.00 59.32
CA PRO A 3 16.70 18.80 58.82
C PRO A 3 16.38 19.51 57.49
N ARG A 4 17.38 20.13 56.86
CA ARG A 4 17.28 20.79 55.55
C ARG A 4 17.59 19.86 54.39
N THR A 5 18.61 19.01 54.50
CA THR A 5 18.99 18.05 53.45
C THR A 5 17.95 16.94 53.28
N ASP A 6 17.38 16.45 54.38
CA ASP A 6 16.39 15.36 54.35
C ASP A 6 15.12 15.73 53.53
N ARG A 7 14.75 17.02 53.45
CA ARG A 7 13.58 17.49 52.69
C ARG A 7 13.85 17.67 51.19
N GLU A 8 15.05 18.06 50.81
CA GLU A 8 15.43 18.19 49.39
C GLU A 8 15.52 16.80 48.74
N ASP A 9 16.13 15.85 49.45
CA ASP A 9 16.27 14.46 48.99
C ASP A 9 14.89 13.79 48.80
N ASP A 10 13.94 14.02 49.73
CA ASP A 10 12.58 13.49 49.63
C ASP A 10 11.81 14.04 48.41
N VAL A 11 11.98 15.33 48.09
CA VAL A 11 11.33 15.98 46.94
C VAL A 11 11.89 15.47 45.61
N GLU A 12 13.20 15.26 45.52
CA GLU A 12 13.85 14.71 44.32
C GLU A 12 13.45 13.25 44.06
N ILE A 13 13.31 12.44 45.13
CA ILE A 13 12.85 11.05 45.03
C ILE A 13 11.40 10.98 44.54
N GLU A 14 10.52 11.88 45.00
CA GLU A 14 9.11 11.92 44.58
C GLU A 14 8.97 12.35 43.11
N GLN A 15 9.76 13.33 42.66
CA GLN A 15 9.81 13.75 41.26
C GLN A 15 10.29 12.62 40.34
N THR A 16 11.33 11.89 40.75
CA THR A 16 11.92 10.78 39.97
C THR A 16 10.94 9.61 39.85
N LYS A 17 10.18 9.31 40.92
CA LYS A 17 9.12 8.29 40.90
C LYS A 17 7.98 8.65 39.95
N ASN A 18 7.55 9.91 39.93
CA ASN A 18 6.50 10.37 39.02
C ASN A 18 6.96 10.36 37.55
N LEU A 19 8.19 10.78 37.27
CA LEU A 19 8.79 10.71 35.92
C LEU A 19 8.89 9.26 35.43
N THR A 20 9.33 8.34 36.28
CA THR A 20 9.44 6.91 35.94
C THR A 20 8.07 6.30 35.67
N ARG A 21 7.05 6.66 36.47
CA ARG A 21 5.68 6.20 36.29
C ARG A 21 5.05 6.70 34.99
N ILE A 22 5.25 7.97 34.66
CA ILE A 22 4.79 8.57 33.40
C ILE A 22 5.53 7.95 32.21
N GLY A 23 6.84 7.75 32.32
CA GLY A 23 7.66 7.10 31.31
C GLY A 23 7.19 5.68 31.00
N CYS A 24 6.94 4.86 32.02
CA CYS A 24 6.39 3.50 31.84
C CYS A 24 5.00 3.50 31.21
N LEU A 25 4.12 4.43 31.61
CA LEU A 25 2.77 4.53 31.04
C LEU A 25 2.84 4.90 29.55
N LEU A 26 3.66 5.89 29.19
CA LEU A 26 3.85 6.32 27.80
C LEU A 26 4.51 5.22 26.96
N ALA A 27 5.48 4.48 27.52
CA ALA A 27 6.13 3.35 26.85
C ALA A 27 5.16 2.22 26.50
N VAL A 28 4.03 2.08 27.19
CA VAL A 28 2.99 1.08 26.87
C VAL A 28 1.91 1.68 25.95
N VAL A 29 1.47 2.91 26.21
CA VAL A 29 0.38 3.54 25.47
C VAL A 29 0.81 3.94 24.05
N ILE A 30 2.03 4.46 23.88
CA ILE A 30 2.53 4.92 22.57
C ILE A 30 2.58 3.75 21.56
N PRO A 31 3.17 2.58 21.87
CA PRO A 31 3.14 1.45 20.94
C PRO A 31 1.73 0.98 20.61
N ILE A 32 0.81 0.94 21.59
CA ILE A 32 -0.57 0.50 21.35
C ILE A 32 -1.30 1.43 20.39
N LEU A 33 -1.05 2.74 20.46
CA LEU A 33 -1.62 3.72 19.54
C LEU A 33 -0.91 3.74 18.18
N LEU A 34 0.42 3.58 18.16
CA LEU A 34 1.21 3.66 16.94
C LEU A 34 1.17 2.38 16.11
N LEU A 35 1.06 1.19 16.72
CA LEU A 35 0.97 -0.07 15.97
C LEU A 35 -0.14 -0.08 14.93
N PRO A 36 -1.41 0.21 15.27
CA PRO A 36 -2.49 0.21 14.28
C PRO A 36 -2.30 1.33 13.25
N PHE A 37 -1.67 2.45 13.64
CA PHE A 37 -1.35 3.52 12.69
C PHE A 37 -0.28 3.09 11.68
N ILE A 38 0.78 2.42 12.11
CA ILE A 38 1.83 1.89 11.23
C ILE A 38 1.27 0.79 10.33
N ILE A 39 0.49 -0.14 10.88
CA ILE A 39 -0.15 -1.22 10.11
C ILE A 39 -1.12 -0.63 9.09
N GLY A 40 -2.00 0.27 9.52
CA GLY A 40 -2.91 0.99 8.63
C GLY A 40 -2.17 1.75 7.54
N TRP A 41 -1.09 2.44 7.89
CA TRP A 41 -0.26 3.16 6.93
C TRP A 41 0.40 2.25 5.89
N LEU A 42 0.92 1.09 6.31
CA LEU A 42 1.50 0.11 5.39
C LEU A 42 0.46 -0.48 4.42
N PHE A 43 -0.75 -0.79 4.90
CA PHE A 43 -1.85 -1.29 4.05
C PHE A 43 -2.44 -0.21 3.13
N PHE A 44 -2.50 1.06 3.56
CA PHE A 44 -3.00 2.15 2.71
C PHE A 44 -1.97 2.64 1.69
N ARG A 45 -0.66 2.39 1.90
CA ARG A 45 0.37 2.77 0.93
C ARG A 45 0.29 1.96 -0.37
N THR A 46 -0.27 0.76 -0.30
CA THR A 46 -0.58 -0.06 -1.48
C THR A 46 -1.93 0.37 -2.05
N GLY A 47 -2.02 1.60 -2.54
CA GLY A 47 -3.14 2.05 -3.37
C GLY A 47 -3.25 1.28 -4.70
N GLU A 48 -2.41 0.25 -4.89
CA GLU A 48 -2.44 -0.68 -6.01
C GLU A 48 -3.34 -1.87 -5.68
N THR A 49 -4.45 -1.98 -6.39
CA THR A 49 -5.30 -3.18 -6.37
C THR A 49 -5.14 -3.93 -7.68
N THR A 50 -4.53 -5.11 -7.66
CA THR A 50 -4.47 -5.99 -8.83
C THR A 50 -5.90 -6.36 -9.25
N LEU A 51 -6.28 -6.01 -10.48
CA LEU A 51 -7.60 -6.29 -11.04
C LEU A 51 -7.60 -7.64 -11.77
N GLU A 52 -6.56 -7.91 -12.55
CA GLU A 52 -6.45 -9.14 -13.34
C GLU A 52 -5.00 -9.49 -13.61
N VAL A 53 -4.67 -10.78 -13.58
CA VAL A 53 -3.37 -11.32 -13.96
C VAL A 53 -3.61 -12.43 -14.96
N SER A 54 -2.91 -12.41 -16.09
CA SER A 54 -2.98 -13.47 -17.08
C SER A 54 -1.60 -13.83 -17.58
N SER A 55 -1.34 -15.13 -17.62
CA SER A 55 -0.10 -15.69 -18.18
C SER A 55 -0.32 -16.14 -19.62
N SER A 56 0.76 -16.12 -20.39
CA SER A 56 0.78 -16.63 -21.75
C SER A 56 0.51 -18.16 -21.79
N PRO A 57 0.11 -18.72 -22.94
CA PRO A 57 -0.24 -20.14 -23.05
C PRO A 57 0.83 -21.12 -22.53
N HIS A 58 2.12 -20.75 -22.63
CA HIS A 58 3.24 -21.55 -22.11
C HIS A 58 3.93 -20.93 -20.88
N ASP A 59 3.26 -20.00 -20.17
CA ASP A 59 3.78 -19.32 -18.97
C ASP A 59 5.13 -18.59 -19.18
N VAL A 60 5.38 -18.12 -20.41
CA VAL A 60 6.61 -17.38 -20.76
C VAL A 60 6.49 -15.90 -20.36
N HIS A 61 5.31 -15.32 -20.60
CA HIS A 61 5.03 -13.91 -20.32
C HIS A 61 3.80 -13.75 -19.42
N THR A 62 3.74 -12.63 -18.70
CA THR A 62 2.62 -12.30 -17.82
C THR A 62 2.19 -10.86 -18.06
N ILE A 63 0.88 -10.65 -18.11
CA ILE A 63 0.25 -9.33 -18.15
C ILE A 63 -0.49 -9.16 -16.82
N GLU A 64 -0.13 -8.11 -16.10
CA GLU A 64 -0.80 -7.70 -14.87
C GLU A 64 -1.53 -6.38 -15.11
N VAL A 65 -2.80 -6.32 -14.72
CA VAL A 65 -3.58 -5.09 -14.76
C VAL A 65 -3.87 -4.66 -13.33
N VAL A 66 -3.33 -3.51 -12.95
CA VAL A 66 -3.39 -2.96 -11.59
C VAL A 66 -4.16 -1.66 -11.60
N LYS A 67 -5.08 -1.49 -10.65
CA LYS A 67 -5.70 -0.21 -10.35
C LYS A 67 -4.81 0.55 -9.38
N VAL A 68 -4.34 1.73 -9.75
CA VAL A 68 -3.60 2.62 -8.86
C VAL A 68 -4.55 3.73 -8.40
N ASP A 69 -4.90 3.71 -7.12
CA ASP A 69 -5.66 4.76 -6.45
C ASP A 69 -4.76 5.99 -6.20
N GLU A 70 -4.41 6.69 -7.27
CA GLU A 70 -3.82 8.03 -7.22
C GLU A 70 -4.90 9.10 -6.97
N PHE A 71 -4.58 10.09 -6.14
CA PHE A 71 -5.43 11.26 -5.92
C PHE A 71 -5.07 12.36 -6.93
N PRO A 72 -6.03 13.01 -7.63
CA PRO A 72 -7.48 13.03 -7.38
C PRO A 72 -8.30 11.97 -8.13
N ASP A 73 -7.73 11.31 -9.15
CA ASP A 73 -8.43 10.35 -10.00
C ASP A 73 -7.65 9.03 -10.10
N PRO A 74 -8.29 7.89 -9.83
CA PRO A 74 -7.62 6.59 -9.92
C PRO A 74 -7.34 6.20 -11.38
N VAL A 75 -6.19 5.56 -11.59
CA VAL A 75 -5.70 5.11 -12.90
C VAL A 75 -5.58 3.58 -12.94
N VAL A 76 -5.44 3.03 -14.13
CA VAL A 76 -5.21 1.61 -14.37
C VAL A 76 -3.90 1.44 -15.12
N ASP A 77 -2.96 0.72 -14.53
CA ASP A 77 -1.69 0.36 -15.13
C ASP A 77 -1.76 -1.05 -15.68
N ILE A 78 -1.34 -1.20 -16.94
CA ILE A 78 -1.14 -2.49 -17.59
C ILE A 78 0.36 -2.73 -17.61
N ARG A 79 0.82 -3.70 -16.83
CA ARG A 79 2.22 -4.08 -16.69
C ARG A 79 2.47 -5.34 -17.50
N TYR A 80 3.46 -5.31 -18.39
CA TYR A 80 3.87 -6.46 -19.18
C TYR A 80 5.37 -6.39 -19.46
N GLY A 81 6.11 -7.43 -19.08
CA GLY A 81 7.59 -7.38 -19.10
C GLY A 81 8.11 -6.19 -18.28
N ASP A 82 8.92 -5.34 -18.90
CA ASP A 82 9.44 -4.08 -18.32
C ASP A 82 8.62 -2.84 -18.73
N GLN A 83 7.49 -3.02 -19.41
CA GLN A 83 6.67 -1.94 -19.93
C GLN A 83 5.43 -1.70 -19.05
N VAL A 84 5.03 -0.43 -18.94
CA VAL A 84 3.83 -0.02 -18.21
C VAL A 84 3.01 0.93 -19.08
N ILE A 85 1.74 0.60 -19.29
CA ILE A 85 0.77 1.47 -19.96
C ILE A 85 -0.25 1.94 -18.93
N THR A 86 -0.20 3.24 -18.60
CA THR A 86 -1.18 3.88 -17.72
C THR A 86 -2.41 4.36 -18.49
N LYS A 87 -3.60 4.08 -17.94
CA LYS A 87 -4.91 4.52 -18.44
C LYS A 87 -5.70 5.24 -17.35
N THR A 88 -6.18 6.43 -17.66
CA THR A 88 -6.89 7.33 -16.72
C THR A 88 -8.35 6.95 -16.43
N LYS A 89 -8.86 5.81 -16.92
CA LYS A 89 -10.25 5.42 -16.71
C LYS A 89 -10.33 3.97 -16.26
N ILE A 90 -10.79 3.77 -15.03
CA ILE A 90 -11.14 2.43 -14.54
C ILE A 90 -12.25 1.85 -15.43
N PRO A 91 -12.02 0.70 -16.07
CA PRO A 91 -13.02 -0.06 -16.81
C PRO A 91 -13.91 -0.86 -15.85
N ASP A 92 -15.12 -1.19 -16.29
CA ASP A 92 -16.03 -2.05 -15.51
C ASP A 92 -15.63 -3.52 -15.65
N GLU A 93 -15.12 -3.90 -16.83
CA GLU A 93 -14.62 -5.24 -17.13
C GLU A 93 -13.28 -5.17 -17.87
N ILE A 94 -12.39 -6.07 -17.49
CA ILE A 94 -11.09 -6.31 -18.12
C ILE A 94 -11.11 -7.75 -18.63
N LYS A 95 -10.57 -7.96 -19.83
CA LYS A 95 -10.36 -9.29 -20.41
C LYS A 95 -9.03 -9.30 -21.13
N ILE A 96 -8.22 -10.31 -20.86
CA ILE A 96 -6.95 -10.54 -21.55
C ILE A 96 -7.12 -11.74 -22.47
N HIS A 97 -6.89 -11.56 -23.76
CA HIS A 97 -6.89 -12.63 -24.76
C HIS A 97 -5.47 -12.84 -25.28
N TRP A 98 -4.99 -14.07 -25.27
CA TRP A 98 -3.69 -14.43 -25.83
C TRP A 98 -3.90 -15.07 -27.19
N ASP A 99 -3.23 -14.51 -28.21
CA ASP A 99 -3.19 -15.10 -29.55
C ASP A 99 -2.04 -16.13 -29.63
N ASP A 100 -0.91 -15.83 -29.00
CA ASP A 100 0.24 -16.72 -28.78
C ASP A 100 1.03 -16.27 -27.53
N ASP A 101 2.30 -16.69 -27.35
CA ASP A 101 3.10 -16.25 -26.20
C ASP A 101 3.61 -14.80 -26.29
N GLU A 102 3.75 -14.28 -27.50
CA GLU A 102 4.32 -12.96 -27.80
C GLU A 102 3.22 -11.92 -28.07
N HIS A 103 2.00 -12.36 -28.41
CA HIS A 103 0.89 -11.51 -28.81
C HIS A 103 -0.31 -11.70 -27.89
N ALA A 104 -0.73 -10.59 -27.29
CA ALA A 104 -1.92 -10.53 -26.47
C ALA A 104 -2.75 -9.30 -26.79
N THR A 105 -4.03 -9.38 -26.48
CA THR A 105 -4.98 -8.29 -26.63
C THR A 105 -5.68 -8.05 -25.31
N VAL A 106 -5.50 -6.85 -24.75
CA VAL A 106 -6.21 -6.40 -23.55
C VAL A 106 -7.46 -5.63 -23.97
N ILE A 107 -8.60 -6.07 -23.47
CA ILE A 107 -9.92 -5.52 -23.76
C ILE A 107 -10.47 -4.86 -22.51
N PHE A 108 -10.79 -3.57 -22.64
CA PHE A 108 -11.46 -2.78 -21.63
C PHE A 108 -12.90 -2.51 -22.03
N THR A 109 -13.84 -2.77 -21.13
CA THR A 109 -15.25 -2.41 -21.31
C THR A 109 -15.65 -1.42 -20.23
N LYS A 110 -16.24 -0.28 -20.63
CA LYS A 110 -16.81 0.71 -19.73
C LYS A 110 -18.17 1.16 -20.26
N GLY A 111 -19.26 0.71 -19.62
CA GLY A 111 -20.60 0.77 -20.21
C GLY A 111 -20.61 0.16 -21.62
N ASP A 112 -21.09 0.90 -22.62
CA ASP A 112 -21.12 0.46 -24.03
C ASP A 112 -19.81 0.71 -24.80
N ARG A 113 -18.79 1.30 -24.16
CA ARG A 113 -17.52 1.60 -24.83
C ARG A 113 -16.52 0.48 -24.60
N LYS A 114 -16.05 -0.09 -25.71
CA LYS A 114 -14.99 -1.08 -25.74
C LYS A 114 -13.70 -0.44 -26.26
N GLN A 115 -12.60 -0.63 -25.55
CA GLN A 115 -11.26 -0.26 -25.99
C GLN A 115 -10.39 -1.52 -26.06
N THR A 116 -9.68 -1.67 -27.16
CA THR A 116 -8.80 -2.82 -27.40
C THR A 116 -7.37 -2.31 -27.50
N ILE A 117 -6.46 -2.95 -26.78
CA ILE A 117 -5.03 -2.63 -26.76
C ILE A 117 -4.24 -3.87 -27.16
N PRO A 118 -3.63 -3.90 -28.35
CA PRO A 118 -2.70 -4.96 -28.69
C PRO A 118 -1.41 -4.78 -27.89
N ILE A 119 -0.90 -5.88 -27.36
CA ILE A 119 0.37 -6.00 -26.65
C ILE A 119 1.22 -6.99 -27.44
N THR A 120 2.46 -6.59 -27.71
CA THR A 120 3.46 -7.44 -28.33
C THR A 120 4.69 -7.44 -27.42
N PHE A 121 5.16 -8.63 -27.09
CA PHE A 121 6.42 -8.85 -26.40
C PHE A 121 7.53 -8.97 -27.46
N ASP A 122 8.60 -8.17 -27.30
CA ASP A 122 9.81 -8.20 -28.14
C ASP A 122 10.84 -9.20 -27.60
#